data_AF-A0A933B0V5-F1
#
_entry.id   AF-A0A933B0V5-F1
#
_cell.length_a   1.000
_cell.length_b   1.000
_cell.length_c   1.000
_cell.angle_alpha   90.00
_cell.angle_beta   90.00
_cell.angle_gamma   90.00
#
_symmetry.space_group_name_H-M   'P 1'
#
loop_
_entity.id
_entity.type
_entity.pdbx_description
1 polymer ?
#
loop_
_entity_poly.entity_id
_entity_poly.type
_entity_poly.pdbx_seq_one_letter_code
_entity_poly.pdbx_strand_id
1 'polypeptide(L)'
;MDGATYKRRQYLVDRAYQLRFVTRLFLVLLSIAALTCLVSSGLLWRNMYVPHQDASPALMTAALIAVSLTILVELLIAVPIVFFLGIRHTHRIVGPLKRLRRTLEAIGAGDFSQRITLRNGDALEDLAKAINEMAEQLQRLPR
;
A
#
# COMPACT_ATOMS: atom_id res chain seq x y z
N MET A 1 16.25 16.56 -39.44
CA MET A 1 17.22 16.00 -38.50
C MET A 1 16.68 16.17 -37.10
N ASP A 2 16.01 15.11 -36.67
CA ASP A 2 15.49 14.73 -35.36
C ASP A 2 15.96 15.49 -34.12
N GLY A 3 15.04 16.27 -33.54
CA GLY A 3 15.08 16.64 -32.13
C GLY A 3 14.15 15.73 -31.34
N ALA A 4 14.62 14.54 -30.97
CA ALA A 4 13.86 13.63 -30.12
C ALA A 4 13.64 14.28 -28.74
N THR A 5 12.44 14.83 -28.51
CA THR A 5 12.01 15.36 -27.21
C THR A 5 11.99 14.23 -26.19
N TYR A 6 13.02 14.16 -25.35
CA TYR A 6 13.17 13.13 -24.33
C TYR A 6 12.03 13.23 -23.29
N LYS A 7 11.00 12.38 -23.41
CA LYS A 7 9.93 12.22 -22.42
C LYS A 7 10.54 11.69 -21.12
N ARG A 8 10.78 12.57 -20.14
CA ARG A 8 11.17 12.14 -18.79
C ARG A 8 9.98 11.48 -18.10
N ARG A 9 9.82 10.16 -18.28
CA ARG A 9 8.83 9.34 -17.55
C ARG A 9 9.28 9.16 -16.10
N GLN A 10 9.04 10.16 -15.25
CA GLN A 10 9.10 9.99 -13.80
C GLN A 10 7.84 9.25 -13.33
N TYR A 11 7.86 7.91 -13.38
CA TYR A 11 6.79 7.06 -12.85
C TYR A 11 6.63 7.14 -11.32
N LEU A 12 7.63 7.69 -10.64
CA LEU A 12 7.71 7.76 -9.18
C LEU A 12 7.86 9.23 -8.79
N VAL A 13 6.72 9.89 -8.51
CA VAL A 13 6.65 11.31 -8.09
C VAL A 13 7.23 11.49 -6.68
N ASP A 14 7.04 10.49 -5.80
CA ASP A 14 7.68 10.37 -4.48
C ASP A 14 8.15 8.93 -4.22
N ARG A 15 9.33 8.58 -4.75
CA ARG A 15 9.94 7.23 -4.63
C ARG A 15 9.93 6.70 -3.21
N ALA A 16 10.22 7.55 -2.23
CA ALA A 16 10.32 7.15 -0.84
C ALA A 16 8.98 6.70 -0.24
N TYR A 17 7.87 7.35 -0.63
CA TYR A 17 6.55 7.03 -0.07
C TYR A 17 5.99 5.73 -0.66
N GLN A 18 6.05 5.59 -1.99
CA GLN A 18 5.58 4.40 -2.68
C GLN A 18 6.44 3.18 -2.32
N LEU A 19 7.76 3.33 -2.25
CA LEU A 19 8.65 2.22 -1.89
C LEU A 19 8.41 1.75 -0.46
N ARG A 20 8.24 2.65 0.51
CA ARG A 20 7.94 2.26 1.91
C ARG A 20 6.64 1.45 2.02
N PHE A 21 5.59 1.81 1.28
CA PHE A 21 4.34 1.05 1.30
C PHE A 21 4.50 -0.32 0.63
N VAL A 22 5.05 -0.34 -0.59
CA VAL A 22 5.25 -1.58 -1.36
C VAL A 22 6.17 -2.54 -0.62
N THR A 23 7.28 -2.06 -0.05
CA THR A 23 8.20 -2.90 0.74
C THR A 23 7.52 -3.46 1.98
N ARG A 24 6.75 -2.68 2.73
CA ARG A 24 6.01 -3.21 3.90
C ARG A 24 4.97 -4.25 3.50
N LEU A 25 4.20 -3.99 2.44
CA LEU A 25 3.22 -4.93 1.91
C LEU A 25 3.89 -6.23 1.46
N PHE A 26 5.00 -6.11 0.73
CA PHE A 26 5.80 -7.23 0.28
C PHE A 26 6.35 -8.06 1.45
N LEU A 27 6.91 -7.41 2.47
CA LEU A 27 7.40 -8.11 3.66
C LEU A 27 6.30 -8.84 4.41
N VAL A 28 5.10 -8.25 4.53
CA VAL A 28 3.95 -8.93 5.15
C VAL A 28 3.53 -10.15 4.34
N LEU A 29 3.36 -10.00 3.01
CA LEU A 29 2.99 -11.11 2.14
C LEU A 29 4.05 -12.22 2.11
N LEU A 30 5.33 -11.85 2.10
CA LEU A 30 6.45 -12.79 2.14
C LEU A 30 6.49 -13.54 3.47
N SER A 31 6.25 -12.85 4.59
CA SER A 31 6.24 -13.47 5.92
C SER A 31 5.10 -14.47 6.06
N ILE A 32 3.92 -14.12 5.52
CA ILE A 32 2.75 -15.01 5.44
C ILE A 32 3.10 -16.23 4.59
N ALA A 33 3.52 -16.04 3.33
CA ALA A 33 3.88 -17.16 2.45
C ALA A 33 4.98 -18.08 3.02
N ALA A 34 5.99 -17.51 3.68
CA ALA A 34 7.04 -18.28 4.35
C ALA A 34 6.49 -19.10 5.52
N LEU A 35 5.59 -18.52 6.31
CA LEU A 35 4.90 -19.21 7.40
C LEU A 35 4.01 -20.33 6.87
N THR A 36 3.20 -20.08 5.81
CA THR A 36 2.40 -21.11 5.13
C THR A 36 3.27 -22.28 4.71
N CYS A 37 4.40 -21.98 4.06
CA CYS A 37 5.32 -22.96 3.52
C CYS A 37 5.92 -23.82 4.63
N LEU A 38 6.38 -23.18 5.71
CA LEU A 38 6.99 -23.86 6.85
C LEU A 38 5.98 -24.77 7.58
N VAL A 39 4.78 -24.27 7.87
CA VAL A 39 3.73 -25.06 8.54
C VAL A 39 3.27 -26.22 7.66
N SER A 40 3.02 -25.98 6.38
CA SER A 40 2.58 -27.03 5.44
C SER A 40 3.66 -28.09 5.24
N SER A 41 4.92 -27.69 5.12
CA SER A 41 6.06 -28.62 5.05
C SER A 41 6.16 -29.48 6.30
N GLY A 42 6.01 -28.90 7.50
CA GLY A 42 5.99 -29.65 8.76
C GLY A 42 4.84 -30.65 8.87
N LEU A 43 3.64 -30.27 8.43
CA LEU A 43 2.47 -31.17 8.40
C LEU A 43 2.66 -32.34 7.42
N LEU A 44 3.19 -32.07 6.23
CA LEU A 44 3.50 -33.10 5.24
C LEU A 44 4.62 -34.03 5.73
N TRP A 45 5.68 -33.48 6.31
CA TRP A 45 6.77 -34.26 6.90
C TRP A 45 6.26 -35.21 7.99
N ARG A 46 5.44 -34.68 8.91
CA ARG A 46 4.83 -35.46 9.99
C ARG A 46 3.96 -36.60 9.48
N ASN A 47 3.16 -36.35 8.44
CA ASN A 47 2.14 -37.30 7.98
C ASN A 47 2.62 -38.26 6.88
N MET A 48 3.62 -37.90 6.06
CA MET A 48 4.07 -38.72 4.92
C MET A 48 5.45 -39.36 5.08
N TYR A 49 6.38 -38.77 5.84
CA TYR A 49 7.78 -39.21 5.86
C TYR A 49 8.13 -40.13 7.02
N VAL A 50 7.36 -40.10 8.11
CA VAL A 50 7.47 -41.10 9.18
C VAL A 50 6.93 -42.41 8.63
N PRO A 51 7.69 -43.52 8.65
CA PRO A 51 7.25 -44.79 8.07
C PRO A 51 6.08 -45.36 8.87
N HIS A 52 4.87 -44.96 8.50
CA HIS A 52 3.67 -45.65 8.97
C HIS A 52 3.54 -46.92 8.15
N GLN A 53 3.65 -48.07 8.82
CA GLN A 53 3.43 -49.39 8.24
C GLN A 53 2.02 -49.51 7.62
N ASP A 54 1.11 -48.58 7.97
CA ASP A 54 -0.27 -48.44 7.51
C ASP A 54 -0.49 -47.10 6.78
N ALA A 55 0.09 -46.92 5.58
CA ALA A 55 -0.25 -45.80 4.69
C ALA A 55 -1.69 -45.94 4.16
N SER A 56 -2.66 -45.77 5.06
CA SER A 56 -4.08 -45.82 4.72
C SER A 56 -4.49 -44.53 3.99
N PRO A 57 -5.40 -44.61 3.00
CA PRO A 57 -5.94 -43.43 2.32
C PRO A 57 -6.49 -42.36 3.28
N ALA A 58 -6.93 -42.76 4.48
CA ALA A 58 -7.44 -41.88 5.53
C ALA A 58 -6.39 -40.91 6.11
N LEU A 59 -5.13 -41.32 6.21
CA LEU A 59 -4.06 -40.43 6.71
C LEU A 59 -3.73 -39.34 5.69
N MET A 60 -3.75 -39.69 4.40
CA MET A 60 -3.51 -38.74 3.31
C MET A 60 -4.64 -37.72 3.18
N THR A 61 -5.90 -38.15 3.29
CA THR A 61 -7.05 -37.22 3.29
C THR A 61 -7.02 -36.30 4.51
N ALA A 62 -6.69 -36.80 5.70
CA ALA A 62 -6.53 -35.96 6.89
C ALA A 62 -5.41 -34.93 6.74
N ALA A 63 -4.28 -35.29 6.11
CA ALA A 63 -3.19 -34.37 5.81
C ALA A 63 -3.63 -33.23 4.87
N LEU A 64 -4.34 -33.56 3.79
CA LEU A 64 -4.86 -32.59 2.83
C LEU A 64 -5.87 -31.64 3.47
N ILE A 65 -6.76 -32.16 4.33
CA ILE A 65 -7.71 -31.34 5.09
C ILE A 65 -6.95 -30.39 6.03
N ALA A 66 -5.95 -30.89 6.76
CA ALA A 66 -5.16 -30.07 7.68
C ALA A 66 -4.42 -28.91 6.97
N VAL A 67 -3.80 -29.19 5.82
CA VAL A 67 -3.16 -28.16 4.98
C VAL A 67 -4.20 -27.15 4.47
N SER A 68 -5.36 -27.64 3.99
CA SER A 68 -6.42 -26.77 3.47
C SER A 68 -6.99 -25.83 4.56
N LEU A 69 -7.20 -26.35 5.77
CA LEU A 69 -7.66 -25.55 6.91
C LEU A 69 -6.59 -24.52 7.34
N THR A 70 -5.31 -24.89 7.29
CA THR A 70 -4.21 -23.98 7.60
C THR A 70 -4.20 -22.79 6.62
N ILE A 71 -4.29 -23.06 5.32
CA ILE A 71 -4.37 -22.02 4.28
C ILE A 71 -5.62 -21.15 4.47
N LEU A 72 -6.77 -21.75 4.80
CA LEU A 72 -8.01 -21.01 5.03
C LEU A 72 -7.88 -20.03 6.22
N VAL A 73 -7.38 -20.51 7.37
CA VAL A 73 -7.16 -19.67 8.56
C VAL A 73 -6.19 -18.53 8.24
N GLU A 74 -5.13 -18.82 7.49
CA GLU A 74 -4.16 -17.82 7.10
C GLU A 74 -4.75 -16.75 6.18
N LEU A 75 -5.56 -17.14 5.19
CA LEU A 75 -6.27 -16.19 4.33
C LEU A 75 -7.21 -15.28 5.14
N LEU A 76 -7.92 -15.85 6.12
CA LEU A 76 -8.80 -15.09 7.02
C LEU A 76 -8.04 -14.04 7.84
N ILE A 77 -6.75 -14.23 8.09
CA ILE A 77 -5.89 -13.27 8.80
C ILE A 77 -5.21 -12.30 7.82
N ALA A 78 -4.66 -12.81 6.72
CA ALA A 78 -3.89 -12.06 5.73
C ALA A 78 -4.73 -10.99 5.02
N VAL A 79 -5.94 -11.36 4.60
CA VAL A 79 -6.81 -10.47 3.81
C VAL A 79 -7.17 -9.19 4.58
N PRO A 80 -7.65 -9.25 5.84
CA PRO A 80 -7.89 -8.04 6.64
C PRO A 80 -6.66 -7.16 6.83
N ILE A 81 -5.48 -7.74 7.04
CA ILE A 81 -4.24 -7.00 7.24
C ILE A 81 -3.87 -6.21 5.98
N VAL A 82 -3.87 -6.89 4.83
CA VAL A 82 -3.57 -6.28 3.53
C VAL A 82 -4.60 -5.19 3.19
N PHE A 83 -5.88 -5.48 3.42
CA PHE A 83 -6.97 -4.55 3.19
C PHE A 83 -6.83 -3.28 4.05
N PHE A 84 -6.55 -3.44 5.35
CA PHE A 84 -6.34 -2.33 6.27
C PHE A 84 -5.12 -1.47 5.88
N LEU A 85 -4.00 -2.11 5.52
CA LEU A 85 -2.82 -1.41 5.00
C LEU A 85 -3.16 -0.60 3.74
N GLY A 86 -3.94 -1.18 2.83
CA GLY A 86 -4.43 -0.51 1.63
C GLY A 86 -5.30 0.71 1.95
N ILE A 87 -6.33 0.57 2.78
CA ILE A 87 -7.19 1.68 3.20
C ILE A 87 -6.37 2.81 3.83
N ARG A 88 -5.47 2.48 4.77
CA ARG A 88 -4.63 3.46 5.44
C ARG A 88 -3.77 4.24 4.43
N HIS A 89 -3.23 3.55 3.43
CA HIS A 89 -2.43 4.18 2.38
C HIS A 89 -3.29 5.10 1.50
N THR A 90 -4.46 4.65 1.08
CA THR A 90 -5.41 5.42 0.26
C THR A 90 -5.86 6.69 0.97
N HIS A 91 -6.15 6.65 2.27
CA HIS A 91 -6.57 7.84 3.02
C HIS A 91 -5.52 8.96 3.05
N ARG A 92 -4.23 8.63 3.00
CA ARG A 92 -3.14 9.63 2.94
C ARG A 92 -3.03 10.33 1.59
N ILE A 93 -3.76 9.86 0.58
CA ILE A 93 -3.86 10.47 -0.75
C ILE A 93 -5.23 11.14 -0.91
N VAL A 94 -6.31 10.40 -0.66
CA VAL A 94 -7.69 10.88 -0.88
C VAL A 94 -8.13 11.89 0.16
N GLY A 95 -7.69 11.73 1.42
CA GLY A 95 -7.99 12.66 2.51
C GLY A 95 -7.58 14.11 2.23
N PRO A 96 -6.31 14.38 1.87
CA PRO A 96 -5.86 15.74 1.57
C PRO A 96 -6.49 16.33 0.30
N LEU A 97 -6.92 15.50 -0.66
CA LEU A 97 -7.51 15.94 -1.92
C LEU A 97 -8.71 16.89 -1.73
N LYS A 98 -9.58 16.59 -0.76
CA LYS A 98 -10.76 17.41 -0.44
C LYS A 98 -10.37 18.78 0.11
N ARG A 99 -9.28 18.85 0.90
CA ARG A 99 -8.76 20.12 1.44
C ARG A 99 -8.11 20.94 0.33
N LEU A 100 -7.30 20.31 -0.52
CA LEU A 100 -6.70 20.96 -1.70
C LEU A 100 -7.78 21.59 -2.59
N ARG A 101 -8.81 20.83 -2.95
CA ARG A 101 -9.90 21.32 -3.79
C ARG A 101 -10.56 22.57 -3.22
N ARG A 102 -10.95 22.54 -1.94
CA ARG A 102 -11.61 23.69 -1.28
C ARG A 102 -10.73 24.93 -1.25
N THR A 103 -9.44 24.76 -0.96
CA THR A 103 -8.51 25.89 -0.93
C THR A 103 -8.28 26.46 -2.33
N LEU A 104 -8.16 25.61 -3.36
CA LEU A 104 -8.04 26.05 -4.74
C LEU A 104 -9.30 26.78 -5.24
N GLU A 105 -10.50 26.30 -4.86
CA GLU A 105 -11.76 27.00 -5.16
C GLU A 105 -11.80 28.40 -4.54
N ALA A 106 -11.36 28.54 -3.28
CA ALA A 106 -11.29 29.84 -2.60
C ALA A 106 -10.24 30.79 -3.22
N ILE A 107 -9.06 30.27 -3.55
CA ILE A 107 -8.02 31.01 -4.29
C ILE A 107 -8.55 31.47 -5.65
N GLY A 108 -9.24 30.60 -6.39
CA GLY A 108 -9.87 30.93 -7.67
C GLY A 108 -10.97 31.98 -7.57
N ALA A 109 -11.60 32.12 -6.40
CA ALA A 109 -12.56 33.18 -6.09
C ALA A 109 -11.90 34.49 -5.62
N GLY A 110 -10.57 34.57 -5.59
CA GLY A 110 -9.80 35.75 -5.21
C GLY A 110 -9.40 35.81 -3.74
N ASP A 111 -9.71 34.80 -2.93
CA ASP A 111 -9.22 34.70 -1.55
C ASP A 111 -7.84 34.05 -1.50
N PHE A 112 -6.81 34.86 -1.74
CA PHE A 112 -5.40 34.43 -1.69
C PHE A 112 -4.85 34.30 -0.26
N SER A 113 -5.64 34.55 0.79
CA SER A 113 -5.20 34.39 2.18
C SER A 113 -5.19 32.94 2.65
N GLN A 114 -5.88 32.05 1.91
CA GLN A 114 -6.02 30.64 2.25
C GLN A 114 -4.67 29.91 2.21
N ARG A 115 -4.47 28.96 3.12
CA ARG A 115 -3.28 28.10 3.19
C ARG A 115 -3.67 26.65 3.44
N ILE A 116 -2.95 25.74 2.80
CA ILE A 116 -3.09 24.29 2.92
C ILE A 116 -2.06 23.77 3.91
N THR A 117 -2.54 23.14 4.97
CA THR A 117 -1.70 22.34 5.89
C THR A 117 -2.11 20.89 5.82
N LEU A 118 -1.18 19.99 5.57
CA LEU A 118 -1.41 18.53 5.54
C LEU A 118 -0.71 17.85 6.71
N ARG A 119 -1.08 16.59 6.98
CA ARG A 119 -0.42 15.82 8.05
C ARG A 119 0.92 15.31 7.56
N ASN A 120 1.87 15.18 8.49
CA ASN A 120 3.20 14.63 8.18
C ASN A 120 3.07 13.23 7.54
N GLY A 121 3.64 13.10 6.33
CA GLY A 121 3.61 11.86 5.57
C GLY A 121 2.30 11.58 4.82
N ASP A 122 1.44 12.59 4.63
CA ASP A 122 0.46 12.60 3.54
C ASP A 122 1.19 12.75 2.19
N ALA A 123 0.63 12.17 1.13
CA ALA A 123 1.32 12.07 -0.16
C ALA A 123 1.38 13.38 -0.97
N LEU A 124 0.64 14.41 -0.56
CA LEU A 124 0.46 15.66 -1.32
C LEU A 124 1.10 16.87 -0.61
N GLU A 125 2.03 16.64 0.31
CA GLU A 125 2.64 17.69 1.12
C GLU A 125 3.38 18.73 0.26
N ASP A 126 4.17 18.27 -0.71
CA ASP A 126 4.93 19.17 -1.58
C ASP A 126 4.01 19.93 -2.55
N LEU A 127 2.92 19.31 -2.99
CA LEU A 127 1.88 20.01 -3.75
C LEU A 127 1.19 21.09 -2.91
N ALA A 128 0.91 20.81 -1.63
CA ALA A 128 0.35 21.79 -0.72
C ALA A 128 1.30 22.99 -0.51
N LYS A 129 2.62 22.74 -0.38
CA LYS A 129 3.64 23.80 -0.31
C LYS A 129 3.64 24.66 -1.58
N ALA A 130 3.70 24.04 -2.75
CA ALA A 130 3.68 24.75 -4.04
C ALA A 130 2.41 25.61 -4.21
N ILE A 131 1.23 25.11 -3.81
CA ILE A 131 -0.02 25.89 -3.85
C ILE A 131 0.04 27.08 -2.88
N ASN A 132 0.59 26.90 -1.67
CA ASN A 132 0.73 27.99 -0.70
C ASN A 132 1.67 29.09 -1.20
N GLU A 133 2.79 28.72 -1.80
CA GLU A 133 3.75 29.67 -2.40
C GLU A 133 3.09 30.45 -3.54
N MET A 134 2.35 29.77 -4.41
CA MET A 134 1.57 30.42 -5.47
C MET A 134 0.55 31.42 -4.90
N ALA A 135 -0.23 31.03 -3.89
CA ALA A 135 -1.20 31.90 -3.25
C ALA A 135 -0.54 33.13 -2.62
N GLU A 136 0.62 32.95 -1.98
CA GLU A 136 1.41 34.04 -1.41
C GLU A 136 1.92 35.02 -2.48
N GLN A 137 2.38 34.52 -3.63
CA GLN A 137 2.80 35.37 -4.74
C GLN A 137 1.63 36.17 -5.32
N LEU A 138 0.48 35.53 -5.52
CA LEU A 138 -0.74 36.20 -6.00
C LEU A 138 -1.22 37.29 -5.04
N GLN A 139 -1.11 37.05 -3.73
CA GLN A 139 -1.48 38.01 -2.70
C GLN A 139 -0.59 39.28 -2.71
N ARG A 140 0.66 39.16 -3.18
CA ARG A 140 1.63 40.27 -3.26
C ARG A 140 1.53 41.06 -4.57
N LEU A 141 0.77 40.58 -5.56
CA LEU A 141 0.59 41.30 -6.81
C LEU A 141 -0.24 42.58 -6.56
N PRO A 142 0.18 43.74 -7.08
CA PRO A 142 -0.62 44.95 -7.02
C PRO A 142 -1.92 44.76 -7.81
N ARG A 143 -3.04 45.21 -7.23
CA ARG A 143 -4.37 45.18 -7.86
C ARG A 143 -4.50 46.21 -8.97
#